data_AF-A0A397XQL5-F1
#
_entry.id   AF-A0A397XQL5-F1
#
_cell.length_a   1.000
_cell.length_b   1.000
_cell.length_c   1.000
_cell.angle_alpha   90.00
_cell.angle_beta   90.00
_cell.angle_gamma   90.00
#
_symmetry.space_group_name_H-M   'P 1'
#
loop_
_entity.id
_entity.type
_entity.pdbx_description
1 polymer ?
#
loop_
_entity_poly.entity_id
_entity_poly.type
_entity_poly.pdbx_seq_one_letter_code
_entity_poly.pdbx_strand_id
1 'polypeptide(L)'
;MGEGEEEGKIRCSSTVIIFCCIFLIVGLDVFAGFVAMQAEDAQQEVKQRVWLPECKSPSKKAFVLGLIALGCLLAAHIIAVMIGCSLSNTATVISGPEITEHINMACISLTWIIATAGVGILTMGIWTNRESRSECGFTNKHFLFLGGIVCFLHASISVVFYLTNIVSKKCCLRNVY
;
A
#
# COMPACT_ATOMS: atom_id res chain seq x y z
N MET A 1 6.83 29.06 -32.05
CA MET A 1 7.34 27.69 -32.30
C MET A 1 8.04 27.10 -31.05
N GLY A 2 7.67 27.51 -29.83
CA GLY A 2 8.30 27.03 -28.58
C GLY A 2 7.34 26.37 -27.57
N GLU A 3 6.03 26.60 -27.69
CA GLU A 3 5.04 26.09 -26.73
C GLU A 3 4.84 24.57 -26.84
N GLY A 4 4.90 24.01 -28.06
CA GLY A 4 4.75 22.56 -28.27
C GLY A 4 5.94 21.70 -27.79
N GLU A 5 7.13 22.29 -27.67
CA GLU A 5 8.34 21.58 -27.20
C GLU A 5 8.40 21.54 -25.66
N GLU A 6 8.04 22.63 -24.99
CA GLU A 6 7.90 22.65 -23.53
C GLU A 6 6.76 21.74 -23.05
N GLU A 7 5.60 21.76 -23.71
CA GLU A 7 4.49 20.88 -23.34
C GLU A 7 4.84 19.39 -23.52
N GLY A 8 5.59 19.04 -24.57
CA GLY A 8 6.10 17.69 -24.79
C GLY A 8 7.08 17.24 -23.69
N LYS A 9 7.98 18.12 -23.27
CA LYS A 9 8.98 17.85 -22.22
C LYS A 9 8.35 17.68 -20.84
N ILE A 10 7.34 18.50 -20.52
CA ILE A 10 6.55 18.40 -19.28
C ILE A 10 5.76 17.08 -19.25
N ARG A 11 5.13 16.68 -20.36
CA ARG A 11 4.40 15.40 -20.47
C ARG A 11 5.29 14.17 -20.28
N CYS A 12 6.48 14.16 -20.89
CA CYS A 12 7.46 13.08 -20.72
C CYS A 12 7.97 13.00 -19.27
N SER A 13 8.31 14.15 -18.67
CA SER A 13 8.77 14.22 -17.28
C SER A 13 7.70 13.68 -16.30
N SER A 14 6.46 14.16 -16.42
CA SER A 14 5.35 13.68 -15.58
C SER A 14 5.06 12.19 -15.74
N THR A 15 5.17 11.65 -16.96
CA THR A 15 4.94 10.22 -17.19
C THR A 15 6.00 9.36 -16.50
N VAL A 16 7.28 9.74 -16.62
CA VAL A 16 8.39 9.03 -15.95
C VAL A 16 8.25 9.06 -14.43
N ILE A 17 7.90 10.22 -13.85
CA ILE A 17 7.68 10.36 -12.41
C ILE A 17 6.58 9.40 -11.93
N ILE A 18 5.45 9.33 -12.65
CA ILE A 18 4.35 8.44 -12.27
C ILE A 18 4.78 6.97 -12.30
N PHE A 19 5.50 6.53 -13.33
CA PHE A 19 6.04 5.17 -13.39
C PHE A 19 6.97 4.88 -12.22
N CYS A 20 7.92 5.77 -11.92
CA CYS A 20 8.83 5.62 -10.79
C CYS A 20 8.08 5.49 -9.46
N CYS A 21 7.09 6.34 -9.19
CA CYS A 21 6.33 6.28 -7.94
C CYS A 21 5.55 4.96 -7.79
N ILE A 22 5.09 4.36 -8.89
CA ILE A 22 4.38 3.08 -8.85
C ILE A 22 5.34 1.93 -8.57
N PHE A 23 6.51 1.92 -9.22
CA PHE A 23 7.57 0.96 -8.89
C PHE A 23 7.95 1.06 -7.41
N LEU A 24 8.00 2.27 -6.84
CA LEU A 24 8.24 2.48 -5.42
C LEU A 24 7.10 1.94 -4.54
N ILE A 25 5.83 2.21 -4.87
CA ILE A 25 4.67 1.68 -4.12
C ILE A 25 4.72 0.15 -4.09
N VAL A 26 4.83 -0.49 -5.26
CA VAL A 26 4.86 -1.94 -5.38
C VAL A 26 6.06 -2.52 -4.63
N GLY A 27 7.23 -1.90 -4.76
CA GLY A 27 8.44 -2.33 -4.05
C GLY A 27 8.29 -2.25 -2.53
N LEU A 28 7.72 -1.15 -2.01
CA LEU A 28 7.48 -0.96 -0.58
C LEU A 28 6.44 -1.96 -0.04
N ASP A 29 5.34 -2.18 -0.75
CA ASP A 29 4.29 -3.11 -0.34
C ASP A 29 4.75 -4.58 -0.37
N VAL A 30 5.50 -4.97 -1.41
CA VAL A 30 6.07 -6.33 -1.52
C VAL A 30 7.09 -6.56 -0.40
N PHE A 31 7.96 -5.57 -0.15
CA PHE A 31 8.91 -5.64 0.94
C PHE A 31 8.21 -5.69 2.31
N ALA A 32 7.18 -4.86 2.54
CA ALA A 32 6.37 -4.88 3.74
C ALA A 32 5.71 -6.25 3.96
N GLY A 33 5.12 -6.83 2.91
CA GLY A 33 4.50 -8.15 2.95
C GLY A 33 5.49 -9.24 3.33
N PHE A 34 6.68 -9.25 2.72
CA PHE A 34 7.73 -10.21 3.04
C PHE A 34 8.25 -10.07 4.48
N VAL A 35 8.50 -8.83 4.92
CA VAL A 35 8.94 -8.55 6.29
C VAL A 35 7.85 -8.94 7.31
N ALA A 36 6.58 -8.72 7.01
CA ALA A 36 5.46 -9.12 7.86
C ALA A 36 5.33 -10.65 8.00
N MET A 37 5.58 -11.41 6.92
CA MET A 37 5.64 -12.87 6.99
C MET A 37 6.82 -13.35 7.84
N GLN A 38 8.01 -12.77 7.67
CA GLN A 38 9.16 -13.09 8.53
C GLN A 38 8.91 -12.73 10.01
N ALA A 39 8.13 -11.67 10.26
CA ALA A 39 7.73 -11.29 11.60
C ALA A 39 6.79 -12.34 12.24
N GLU A 40 5.88 -12.92 11.45
CA GLU A 40 5.04 -14.04 11.88
C GLU A 40 5.89 -15.29 12.18
N ASP A 41 6.83 -15.65 11.31
CA ASP A 41 7.71 -16.82 11.53
C ASP A 41 8.55 -16.66 12.81
N ALA A 42 9.16 -15.48 13.00
CA ALA A 42 9.89 -15.14 14.22
C ALA A 42 9.01 -15.13 15.49
N GLN A 43 7.69 -15.01 15.31
CA GLN A 43 6.72 -15.11 16.38
C GLN A 43 6.28 -16.58 16.63
N GLN A 44 6.21 -17.42 15.59
CA GLN A 44 5.89 -18.84 15.70
C GLN A 44 7.04 -19.65 16.32
N GLU A 45 8.30 -19.33 16.03
CA GLU A 45 9.45 -20.00 16.67
C GLU A 45 9.45 -19.86 18.20
N VAL A 46 9.10 -18.67 18.69
CA VAL A 46 8.97 -18.41 20.14
C VAL A 46 7.80 -19.17 20.74
N LYS A 47 6.68 -19.27 20.00
CA LYS A 47 5.53 -20.09 20.40
C LYS A 47 5.89 -21.57 20.52
N GLN A 48 6.68 -22.11 19.59
CA GLN A 48 7.06 -23.53 19.63
C GLN A 48 8.00 -23.87 20.82
N ARG A 49 8.82 -22.90 21.27
CA ARG A 49 9.66 -23.07 22.48
C ARG A 49 8.87 -23.03 23.79
N VAL A 50 7.72 -22.37 23.82
CA VAL A 50 6.90 -22.19 25.01
C VAL A 50 5.60 -22.98 24.84
N TRP A 51 5.54 -24.18 25.41
CA TRP A 51 4.40 -25.10 25.26
C TRP A 51 3.08 -24.62 25.90
N LEU A 52 3.06 -23.46 26.58
CA LEU A 52 1.87 -22.94 27.24
C LEU A 52 1.03 -22.08 26.26
N PRO A 53 -0.15 -22.54 25.82
CA PRO A 53 -0.99 -21.82 24.86
C PRO A 53 -1.57 -20.50 25.39
N GLU A 54 -1.70 -20.35 26.72
CA GLU A 54 -2.14 -19.09 27.33
C GLU A 54 -1.11 -17.95 27.20
N CYS A 55 0.20 -18.23 27.21
CA CYS A 55 1.23 -17.20 27.30
C CYS A 55 2.22 -17.20 26.13
N LYS A 56 1.77 -16.64 25.02
CA LYS A 56 2.65 -16.30 23.89
C LYS A 56 3.69 -15.25 24.33
N SER A 57 4.95 -15.66 24.52
CA SER A 57 6.01 -14.72 24.87
C SER A 57 6.24 -13.71 23.74
N PRO A 58 6.40 -12.41 24.06
CA PRO A 58 6.64 -11.38 23.04
C PRO A 58 7.98 -11.61 22.33
N SER A 59 7.98 -11.52 21.00
CA SER A 59 9.21 -11.60 20.20
C SER A 59 9.66 -10.21 19.81
N LYS A 60 10.81 -9.75 20.35
CA LYS A 60 11.38 -8.44 19.98
C LYS A 60 11.65 -8.35 18.47
N LYS A 61 12.06 -9.46 17.86
CA LYS A 61 12.31 -9.55 16.41
C LYS A 61 11.00 -9.35 15.63
N ALA A 62 9.92 -10.03 16.01
CA ALA A 62 8.61 -9.85 15.38
C ALA A 62 8.06 -8.43 15.54
N PHE A 63 8.27 -7.81 16.71
CA PHE A 63 7.88 -6.42 16.97
C PHE A 63 8.60 -5.44 16.03
N VAL A 64 9.93 -5.54 15.90
CA VAL A 64 10.73 -4.66 15.03
C VAL A 64 10.38 -4.87 13.55
N LEU A 65 10.27 -6.12 13.10
CA LEU A 65 9.87 -6.43 11.72
C LEU A 65 8.45 -5.93 11.42
N GLY A 66 7.52 -6.10 12.35
CA GLY A 66 6.16 -5.55 12.23
C GLY A 66 6.15 -4.03 12.08
N LEU A 67 6.96 -3.29 12.87
CA LEU A 67 7.09 -1.83 12.74
C LEU A 67 7.67 -1.41 11.38
N ILE A 68 8.66 -2.15 10.86
CA ILE A 68 9.22 -1.91 9.53
C ILE A 68 8.14 -2.10 8.46
N ALA A 69 7.40 -3.21 8.52
CA ALA A 69 6.30 -3.49 7.59
C ALA A 69 5.22 -2.40 7.63
N LEU A 70 4.82 -1.98 8.84
CA LEU A 70 3.87 -0.90 9.03
C LEU A 70 4.36 0.42 8.42
N GLY A 71 5.64 0.77 8.65
CA GLY A 71 6.26 1.97 8.09
C GLY A 71 6.29 1.94 6.57
N CYS A 72 6.63 0.81 5.96
CA CYS A 72 6.62 0.64 4.51
C CYS A 72 5.22 0.78 3.91
N LEU A 73 4.19 0.17 4.52
CA LEU A 73 2.79 0.31 4.07
C LEU A 73 2.32 1.76 4.17
N LEU A 74 2.63 2.47 5.26
CA LEU A 74 2.31 3.89 5.42
C LEU A 74 2.99 4.75 4.36
N ALA A 75 4.28 4.52 4.10
CA ALA A 75 5.03 5.24 3.07
C ALA A 75 4.43 4.97 1.66
N ALA A 76 4.14 3.72 1.34
CA ALA A 76 3.49 3.34 0.09
C ALA A 76 2.13 4.03 -0.06
N HIS A 77 1.32 4.06 1.00
CA HIS A 77 0.02 4.73 1.01
C HIS A 77 0.14 6.24 0.79
N ILE A 78 1.06 6.93 1.46
CA ILE A 78 1.29 8.37 1.28
C ILE A 78 1.67 8.68 -0.18
N ILE A 79 2.57 7.88 -0.76
CA ILE A 79 2.96 8.03 -2.17
C ILE A 79 1.75 7.80 -3.09
N ALA A 80 0.95 6.76 -2.85
CA ALA A 80 -0.26 6.49 -3.62
C ALA A 80 -1.28 7.64 -3.55
N VAL A 81 -1.46 8.25 -2.37
CA VAL A 81 -2.33 9.43 -2.18
C VAL A 81 -1.80 10.63 -2.96
N MET A 82 -0.50 10.91 -2.91
CA MET A 82 0.09 12.01 -3.67
C MET A 82 -0.14 11.87 -5.18
N ILE A 83 0.04 10.65 -5.74
CA ILE A 83 -0.25 10.38 -7.16
C ILE A 83 -1.73 10.59 -7.46
N GLY A 84 -2.62 10.07 -6.61
CA GLY A 84 -4.07 10.22 -6.77
C GLY A 84 -4.48 11.69 -6.83
N CYS A 85 -3.96 12.53 -5.93
CA CYS A 85 -4.21 13.97 -5.93
C CYS A 85 -3.67 14.67 -7.19
N SER A 86 -2.43 14.37 -7.61
CA SER A 86 -1.86 14.96 -8.84
C SER A 86 -2.64 14.57 -10.09
N LEU A 87 -3.15 13.34 -10.16
CA LEU A 87 -3.94 12.86 -11.29
C LEU A 87 -5.31 13.54 -11.35
N SER A 88 -5.99 13.73 -10.20
CA SER A 88 -7.23 14.52 -10.10
C SER A 88 -7.03 15.95 -10.60
N ASN A 89 -5.94 16.60 -10.17
CA ASN A 89 -5.67 18.00 -10.51
C ASN A 89 -5.24 18.20 -11.97
N THR A 90 -4.81 17.13 -12.65
CA THR A 90 -4.51 17.17 -14.09
C THR A 90 -5.77 16.87 -14.92
N ALA A 91 -6.70 16.07 -14.39
CA ALA A 91 -7.99 15.77 -15.03
C ALA A 91 -8.90 17.01 -15.09
N THR A 92 -8.77 17.95 -14.15
CA THR A 92 -9.51 19.22 -14.18
C THR A 92 -9.06 20.18 -15.30
N VAL A 93 -7.85 19.99 -15.85
CA VAL A 93 -7.29 20.83 -16.93
C VAL A 93 -7.68 20.32 -18.32
N ILE A 94 -8.08 19.05 -18.45
CA ILE A 94 -8.51 18.43 -19.71
C ILE A 94 -9.99 18.08 -19.59
N SER A 95 -10.87 18.97 -20.05
CA SER A 95 -12.33 18.78 -19.96
C SER A 95 -12.82 17.52 -20.71
N GLY A 96 -13.19 16.47 -19.95
CA GLY A 96 -14.12 15.36 -20.30
C GLY A 96 -13.64 13.92 -20.00
N PRO A 97 -14.49 12.92 -19.61
CA PRO A 97 -15.87 12.92 -19.09
C PRO A 97 -15.97 12.48 -17.58
N GLU A 98 -17.14 12.68 -16.96
CA GLU A 98 -17.50 12.37 -15.54
C GLU A 98 -17.10 10.95 -15.05
N ILE A 99 -16.94 9.98 -15.95
CA ILE A 99 -16.61 8.58 -15.66
C ILE A 99 -15.22 8.45 -15.00
N THR A 100 -14.25 9.27 -15.39
CA THR A 100 -12.87 9.19 -14.87
C THR A 100 -12.79 9.65 -13.41
N GLU A 101 -13.62 10.61 -13.03
CA GLU A 101 -13.69 11.13 -11.66
C GLU A 101 -14.27 10.09 -10.70
N HIS A 102 -15.36 9.43 -11.08
CA HIS A 102 -15.97 8.37 -10.27
C HIS A 102 -15.03 7.17 -10.06
N ILE A 103 -14.30 6.75 -11.10
CA ILE A 103 -13.31 5.66 -11.00
C ILE A 103 -12.16 6.07 -10.08
N ASN A 104 -11.68 7.31 -10.21
CA ASN A 104 -10.62 7.84 -9.35
C ASN A 104 -11.04 7.91 -7.87
N MET A 105 -12.23 8.44 -7.60
CA MET A 105 -12.80 8.51 -6.25
C MET A 105 -13.05 7.13 -5.64
N ALA A 106 -13.60 6.19 -6.42
CA ALA A 106 -13.82 4.82 -5.96
C ALA A 106 -12.50 4.10 -5.64
N CYS A 107 -11.48 4.25 -6.49
CA CYS A 107 -10.18 3.61 -6.27
C CYS A 107 -9.40 4.23 -5.11
N ILE A 108 -9.43 5.56 -4.95
CA ILE A 108 -8.89 6.21 -3.75
C ILE A 108 -9.60 5.64 -2.51
N SER A 109 -10.93 5.56 -2.52
CA SER A 109 -11.69 5.01 -1.38
C SER A 109 -11.29 3.56 -1.06
N LEU A 110 -11.14 2.70 -2.07
CA LEU A 110 -10.70 1.31 -1.89
C LEU A 110 -9.27 1.22 -1.33
N THR A 111 -8.34 2.05 -1.80
CA THR A 111 -6.96 2.07 -1.27
C THR A 111 -6.93 2.49 0.20
N TRP A 112 -7.78 3.42 0.62
CA TRP A 112 -7.92 3.82 2.02
C TRP A 112 -8.49 2.71 2.90
N ILE A 113 -9.53 2.00 2.43
CA ILE A 113 -10.11 0.86 3.18
C ILE A 113 -9.06 -0.23 3.41
N ILE A 114 -8.27 -0.54 2.39
CA ILE A 114 -7.27 -1.60 2.46
C ILE A 114 -6.05 -1.16 3.26
N ALA A 115 -5.61 0.08 3.11
CA ALA A 115 -4.53 0.63 3.92
C ALA A 115 -4.91 0.68 5.41
N THR A 116 -6.12 1.16 5.74
CA THR A 116 -6.59 1.19 7.13
C THR A 116 -6.76 -0.21 7.73
N ALA A 117 -7.29 -1.16 6.96
CA ALA A 117 -7.34 -2.57 7.37
C ALA A 117 -5.93 -3.13 7.61
N GLY A 118 -5.00 -2.90 6.69
CA GLY A 118 -3.61 -3.38 6.79
C GLY A 118 -2.88 -2.79 8.00
N VAL A 119 -2.97 -1.47 8.18
CA VAL A 119 -2.44 -0.76 9.36
C VAL A 119 -3.05 -1.31 10.64
N GLY A 120 -4.37 -1.49 10.70
CA GLY A 120 -5.06 -2.03 11.87
C GLY A 120 -4.60 -3.45 12.22
N ILE A 121 -4.50 -4.32 11.23
CA ILE A 121 -4.06 -5.70 11.41
C ILE A 121 -2.57 -5.76 11.82
N LEU A 122 -1.69 -4.98 11.17
CA LEU A 122 -0.26 -4.91 11.52
C LEU A 122 -0.05 -4.33 12.92
N THR A 123 -0.76 -3.26 13.28
CA THR A 123 -0.66 -2.66 14.62
C THR A 123 -1.14 -3.62 15.71
N MET A 124 -2.21 -4.38 15.48
CA MET A 124 -2.61 -5.46 16.37
C MET A 124 -1.50 -6.53 16.49
N GLY A 125 -0.91 -6.95 15.36
CA GLY A 125 0.23 -7.87 15.35
C GLY A 125 1.43 -7.34 16.16
N ILE A 126 1.82 -6.09 15.96
CA ILE A 126 2.91 -5.42 16.69
C ILE A 126 2.59 -5.33 18.19
N TRP A 127 1.36 -4.92 18.54
CA TRP A 127 0.92 -4.80 19.93
C TRP A 127 1.00 -6.13 20.66
N THR A 128 0.64 -7.23 19.99
CA THR A 128 0.74 -8.58 20.58
C THR A 128 2.19 -9.04 20.81
N ASN A 129 3.17 -8.39 20.17
CA ASN A 129 4.59 -8.69 20.32
C ASN A 129 5.36 -7.68 21.19
N ARG A 130 4.66 -6.70 21.79
CA ARG A 130 5.28 -5.70 22.67
C ARG A 130 5.71 -6.31 24.00
N GLU A 131 6.92 -5.99 24.44
CA GLU A 131 7.53 -6.54 25.66
C GLU A 131 6.78 -6.16 26.95
N SER A 132 6.14 -4.99 27.00
CA SER A 132 5.42 -4.49 28.17
C SER A 132 3.95 -4.93 28.26
N ARG A 133 3.57 -6.05 27.61
CA ARG A 133 2.19 -6.53 27.62
C ARG A 133 1.85 -7.12 29.00
N SER A 134 0.84 -6.57 29.66
CA SER A 134 0.44 -6.96 31.03
C SER A 134 -0.41 -8.23 31.11
N GLU A 135 -1.02 -8.67 30.01
CA GLU A 135 -1.93 -9.82 30.00
C GLU A 135 -1.59 -10.84 28.91
N CYS A 136 -1.58 -12.11 29.29
CA CYS A 136 -1.57 -13.26 28.38
C CYS A 136 -2.94 -13.42 27.71
N GLY A 137 -3.24 -12.53 26.76
CA GLY A 137 -4.48 -12.61 26.00
C GLY A 137 -4.38 -13.65 24.88
N PHE A 138 -5.41 -14.50 24.82
CA PHE A 138 -5.67 -15.52 23.80
C PHE A 138 -5.70 -14.89 22.41
N THR A 139 -4.57 -14.88 21.71
CA THR A 139 -4.51 -14.36 20.34
C THR A 139 -3.91 -15.43 19.43
N ASN A 140 -4.78 -16.35 19.06
CA ASN A 140 -4.51 -17.43 18.11
C ASN A 140 -4.75 -16.93 16.67
N LYS A 141 -4.26 -15.73 16.33
CA LYS A 141 -4.52 -15.09 15.04
C LYS A 141 -3.21 -14.67 14.39
N HIS A 142 -3.03 -15.11 13.15
CA HIS A 142 -1.93 -14.80 12.24
C HIS A 142 -2.00 -13.35 11.75
N PHE A 143 -1.97 -12.39 12.67
CA PHE A 143 -2.18 -10.98 12.34
C PHE A 143 -1.06 -10.42 11.47
N LEU A 144 0.20 -10.75 11.74
CA LEU A 144 1.31 -10.24 10.92
C LEU A 144 1.24 -10.82 9.50
N PHE A 145 0.95 -12.12 9.38
CA PHE A 145 0.71 -12.75 8.07
C PHE A 145 -0.50 -12.16 7.32
N LEU A 146 -1.64 -11.97 8.01
CA LEU A 146 -2.83 -11.36 7.41
C LEU A 146 -2.55 -9.92 6.98
N GLY A 147 -1.83 -9.15 7.79
CA GLY A 147 -1.36 -7.81 7.45
C GLY A 147 -0.44 -7.82 6.23
N GLY A 148 0.44 -8.83 6.11
CA GLY A 148 1.29 -9.04 4.94
C GLY A 148 0.49 -9.33 3.66
N ILE A 149 -0.53 -10.18 3.72
CA ILE A 149 -1.46 -10.41 2.59
C ILE A 149 -2.12 -9.10 2.17
N VAL A 150 -2.57 -8.28 3.13
CA VAL A 150 -3.18 -6.98 2.84
C VAL A 150 -2.20 -6.03 2.15
N CYS A 151 -0.89 -6.06 2.48
CA CYS A 151 0.12 -5.28 1.76
C CYS A 151 0.21 -5.70 0.28
N PHE A 152 0.21 -7.00 -0.04
CA PHE A 152 0.19 -7.47 -1.43
C PHE A 152 -1.10 -7.11 -2.17
N LEU A 153 -2.24 -7.10 -1.48
CA LEU A 153 -3.52 -6.65 -2.04
C LEU A 153 -3.48 -5.14 -2.34
N HIS A 154 -2.89 -4.33 -1.46
CA HIS A 154 -2.68 -2.91 -1.70
C HIS A 154 -1.85 -2.68 -2.97
N ALA A 155 -0.71 -3.36 -3.12
CA ALA A 155 0.11 -3.28 -4.34
C ALA A 155 -0.68 -3.63 -5.62
N SER A 156 -1.43 -4.73 -5.57
CA SER A 156 -2.20 -5.23 -6.72
C SER A 156 -3.26 -4.22 -7.17
N ILE A 157 -3.98 -3.62 -6.21
CA ILE A 157 -5.01 -2.62 -6.49
C ILE A 157 -4.39 -1.32 -7.00
N SER A 158 -3.25 -0.89 -6.44
CA SER A 158 -2.52 0.27 -6.95
C SER A 158 -2.10 0.09 -8.42
N VAL A 159 -1.63 -1.09 -8.82
CA VAL A 159 -1.27 -1.39 -10.22
C VAL A 159 -2.50 -1.38 -11.13
N VAL A 160 -3.58 -2.07 -10.75
CA VAL A 160 -4.82 -2.13 -11.54
C VAL A 160 -5.42 -0.74 -11.74
N PHE A 161 -5.42 0.07 -10.68
CA PHE A 161 -5.87 1.45 -10.72
C PHE A 161 -5.07 2.27 -11.72
N TYR A 162 -3.74 2.16 -11.68
CA TYR A 162 -2.89 2.87 -12.62
C TYR A 162 -3.11 2.45 -14.08
N LEU A 163 -3.15 1.14 -14.34
CA LEU A 163 -3.37 0.62 -15.68
C LEU A 163 -4.72 1.09 -16.25
N THR A 164 -5.76 1.05 -15.43
CA THR A 164 -7.08 1.58 -15.79
C THR A 164 -7.01 3.06 -16.19
N ASN A 165 -6.29 3.88 -15.42
CA ASN A 165 -6.12 5.30 -15.73
C ASN A 165 -5.34 5.55 -17.03
N ILE A 166 -4.26 4.80 -17.29
CA ILE A 166 -3.53 4.91 -18.56
C ILE A 166 -4.42 4.53 -19.74
N VAL A 167 -5.12 3.40 -19.63
CA VAL A 167 -5.97 2.88 -20.70
C VAL A 167 -7.10 3.86 -20.99
N SER A 168 -7.77 4.38 -19.96
CA SER A 168 -8.83 5.38 -20.12
C SER A 168 -8.31 6.67 -20.79
N LYS A 169 -7.12 7.16 -20.41
CA LYS A 169 -6.50 8.31 -21.08
C LYS A 169 -6.17 8.03 -22.55
N LYS A 170 -5.66 6.83 -22.86
CA LYS A 170 -5.40 6.40 -24.25
C LYS A 170 -6.68 6.28 -25.08
N CYS A 171 -7.76 5.74 -24.51
CA CYS A 171 -9.07 5.65 -25.17
C CYS A 171 -9.68 7.03 -25.43
N CYS A 172 -9.56 7.96 -24.48
CA CYS A 172 -10.03 9.34 -24.67
C CYS A 172 -9.27 10.05 -25.80
N LEU A 173 -7.93 9.97 -25.81
CA LEU A 173 -7.12 10.55 -26.90
C LEU A 173 -7.42 9.92 -28.27
N ARG A 174 -7.77 8.64 -28.33
CA ARG A 174 -8.12 7.95 -29.57
C ARG A 174 -9.49 8.36 -30.13
N ASN A 175 -10.42 8.84 -29.30
CA ASN A 175 -11.75 9.29 -29.74
C ASN A 175 -11.77 10.77 -30.16
N VAL A 176 -10.68 11.52 -29.95
CA VAL A 176 -10.56 12.94 -30.30
C VAL A 176 -9.81 13.15 -31.64
N TYR A 177 -9.01 12.18 -32.07
CA TYR A 177 -8.35 12.15 -33.39
C TYR A 177 -9.10 11.24 -34.37
#